data_AF-A0A8X6XUN4-F1
#
_entry.id   AF-A0A8X6XUN4-F1
#
_cell.length_a   1.000
_cell.length_b   1.000
_cell.length_c   1.000
_cell.angle_alpha   90.00
_cell.angle_beta   90.00
_cell.angle_gamma   90.00
#
_symmetry.space_group_name_H-M   'P 1'
#
loop_
_entity.id
_entity.type
_entity.pdbx_description
1 polymer ?
#
loop_
_entity_poly.entity_id
_entity_poly.type
_entity_poly.pdbx_seq_one_letter_code
_entity_poly.pdbx_strand_id
1 'polypeptide(L)'
;MAELSRKTGLSRKEVSDFLHQQDVYTKHKPLVRKFKRRRIYVSHINDQWQADLLFVYKFARSKHNDGTQYLLTVIDCFSKYAWAIPLKDKSSNEVTQAFKKIFKKKESLKRFKQIRIWSSSVEQLKNYLKQIISIGSQQKMRK
;
A
#
# COMPACT_ATOMS: atom_id res chain seq x y z
N MET A 1 -17.78 8.46 -25.93
CA MET A 1 -18.53 9.71 -25.65
C MET A 1 -17.91 10.89 -26.38
N ALA A 2 -16.77 11.44 -25.94
CA ALA A 2 -16.19 12.64 -26.53
C ALA A 2 -15.77 12.46 -28.01
N GLU A 3 -15.16 11.32 -28.36
CA GLU A 3 -14.76 11.05 -29.74
C GLU A 3 -15.96 10.81 -30.68
N LEU A 4 -16.99 10.12 -30.19
CA LEU A 4 -18.21 9.84 -30.96
C LEU A 4 -18.99 11.13 -31.25
N SER A 5 -19.15 12.00 -30.24
CA SER A 5 -19.73 13.34 -30.39
C SER A 5 -18.94 14.21 -31.38
N ARG A 6 -17.60 14.12 -31.37
CA ARG A 6 -16.75 14.83 -32.35
C ARG A 6 -16.95 14.33 -33.78
N LYS A 7 -17.16 13.03 -33.98
CA LYS A 7 -17.33 12.43 -35.33
C LYS A 7 -18.74 12.62 -35.88
N THR A 8 -19.77 12.58 -35.04
CA THR A 8 -21.17 12.70 -35.47
C THR A 8 -21.70 14.13 -35.45
N GLY A 9 -20.99 15.06 -34.80
CA GLY A 9 -21.46 16.43 -34.59
C GLY A 9 -22.61 16.55 -33.59
N LEU A 10 -23.09 15.44 -33.02
CA LEU A 10 -24.18 15.39 -32.06
C LEU A 10 -23.74 15.88 -30.68
N SER A 11 -24.71 16.39 -29.92
CA SER A 11 -24.46 16.80 -28.54
C SER A 11 -24.06 15.59 -27.68
N ARG A 12 -23.26 15.82 -26.64
CA ARG A 12 -22.87 14.74 -25.71
C ARG A 12 -24.06 14.09 -25.01
N LYS A 13 -25.18 14.81 -24.88
CA LYS A 13 -26.41 14.31 -24.28
C LYS A 13 -27.09 13.28 -25.20
N GLU A 14 -27.28 13.61 -26.47
CA GLU A 14 -27.87 12.70 -27.45
C GLU A 14 -27.01 11.43 -27.63
N VAL A 15 -25.70 11.60 -27.69
CA VAL A 15 -24.75 10.46 -27.77
C VAL A 15 -24.80 9.62 -26.50
N SER A 16 -25.01 10.23 -25.34
CA SER A 16 -25.19 9.52 -24.07
C SER A 16 -26.47 8.71 -24.08
N ASP A 17 -27.58 9.29 -24.49
CA ASP A 17 -28.89 8.65 -24.50
C ASP A 17 -28.90 7.46 -25.47
N PHE A 18 -28.33 7.63 -26.68
CA PHE A 18 -28.13 6.54 -27.64
C PHE A 18 -27.30 5.39 -27.05
N LEU A 19 -26.19 5.70 -26.38
CA LEU A 19 -25.32 4.67 -25.82
C LEU A 19 -25.96 3.94 -24.64
N HIS A 20 -26.81 4.59 -23.84
CA HIS A 20 -27.54 3.89 -22.76
C HIS A 20 -28.59 2.91 -23.29
N GLN A 21 -29.09 3.09 -24.52
CA GLN A 21 -29.99 2.13 -25.17
C GLN A 21 -29.27 0.85 -25.64
N GLN A 22 -27.94 0.89 -25.78
CA GLN A 22 -27.16 -0.25 -26.24
C GLN A 22 -26.75 -1.13 -25.06
N ASP A 23 -27.24 -2.38 -25.02
CA ASP A 23 -26.91 -3.35 -23.96
C ASP A 23 -25.40 -3.56 -23.80
N VAL A 24 -24.67 -3.58 -24.91
CA VAL A 24 -23.22 -3.74 -24.94
C VAL A 24 -22.52 -2.61 -24.17
N TYR A 25 -22.96 -1.36 -24.37
CA TYR A 25 -22.37 -0.23 -23.68
C TYR A 25 -22.67 -0.28 -22.18
N THR A 26 -23.92 -0.56 -21.80
CA THR A 26 -24.33 -0.61 -20.39
C THR A 26 -23.62 -1.74 -19.63
N LYS A 27 -23.45 -2.92 -20.25
CA LYS A 27 -22.81 -4.08 -19.61
C LYS A 27 -21.29 -3.93 -19.45
N HIS A 28 -20.63 -3.33 -20.43
CA HIS A 28 -19.15 -3.24 -20.44
C HIS A 28 -18.60 -1.91 -19.92
N LYS A 29 -19.45 -0.91 -19.65
CA LYS A 29 -19.02 0.33 -19.02
C LYS A 29 -18.60 0.06 -17.57
N PRO A 30 -17.36 0.40 -17.18
CA PRO A 30 -16.93 0.28 -15.79
C PRO A 30 -17.83 1.13 -14.88
N LEU A 31 -18.44 0.50 -13.88
CA LEU A 31 -19.24 1.21 -12.88
C LEU A 31 -18.31 1.87 -11.84
N VAL A 32 -18.18 3.19 -11.89
CA VAL A 32 -17.41 3.96 -10.90
C VAL A 32 -18.29 4.25 -9.69
N ARG A 33 -18.18 3.42 -8.64
CA ARG A 33 -18.87 3.65 -7.36
C ARG A 33 -18.06 4.59 -6.47
N LYS A 34 -18.57 5.81 -6.23
CA LYS A 34 -18.03 6.71 -5.20
C LYS A 34 -18.58 6.28 -3.84
N PHE A 35 -17.74 5.67 -3.00
CA PHE A 35 -18.10 5.28 -1.64
C PHE A 35 -17.57 6.31 -0.63
N LYS A 36 -18.35 6.57 0.42
CA LYS A 36 -17.90 7.41 1.54
C LYS A 36 -16.79 6.68 2.28
N ARG A 37 -15.61 7.31 2.37
CA ARG A 37 -14.48 6.79 3.16
C ARG A 37 -14.45 7.48 4.53
N ARG A 38 -13.94 6.76 5.55
CA ARG A 38 -13.70 7.36 6.86
C ARG A 38 -12.58 8.40 6.75
N ARG A 39 -12.82 9.60 7.26
CA ARG A 39 -11.77 10.65 7.37
C ARG A 39 -10.89 10.32 8.58
N ILE A 40 -9.59 10.56 8.44
CA ILE A 40 -8.60 10.38 9.49
C ILE A 40 -8.44 11.74 10.18
N TYR A 41 -8.86 11.84 11.44
CA TYR A 41 -8.74 13.05 12.27
C TYR A 41 -7.68 12.80 13.34
N VAL A 42 -6.60 13.59 13.34
CA VAL A 42 -5.43 13.37 14.21
C VAL A 42 -4.87 14.72 14.61
N SER A 43 -4.59 14.91 15.90
CA SER A 43 -4.21 16.23 16.43
C SER A 43 -2.70 16.36 16.66
N HIS A 44 -2.02 15.26 17.03
CA HIS A 44 -0.61 15.29 17.44
C HIS A 44 0.18 14.08 16.92
N ILE A 45 1.52 14.17 16.96
CA ILE A 45 2.41 13.05 16.60
C ILE A 45 2.16 11.88 17.57
N ASN A 46 1.97 10.68 17.01
CA ASN A 46 1.68 9.44 17.74
C ASN A 46 0.30 9.37 18.43
N ASP A 47 -0.63 10.22 18.01
CA ASP A 47 -2.02 10.17 18.48
C ASP A 47 -2.76 8.96 17.85
N GLN A 48 -2.55 8.72 16.55
CA GLN A 48 -3.15 7.59 15.86
C GLN A 48 -2.16 6.90 14.91
N TRP A 49 -2.03 5.58 15.05
CA TRP A 49 -1.25 4.73 14.14
C TRP A 49 -2.16 3.83 13.32
N GLN A 50 -1.79 3.60 12.06
CA GLN A 50 -2.38 2.60 11.20
C GLN A 50 -1.37 1.47 10.99
N ALA A 51 -1.83 0.24 11.13
CA ALA A 51 -1.01 -0.94 10.93
C ALA A 51 -1.67 -1.88 9.93
N ASP A 52 -0.85 -2.46 9.06
CA ASP A 52 -1.28 -3.47 8.11
C ASP A 52 -0.21 -4.55 7.95
N LEU A 53 -0.64 -5.75 7.57
CA LEU A 53 0.22 -6.91 7.40
C LEU A 53 0.29 -7.29 5.91
N LEU A 54 1.48 -7.14 5.34
CA LEU A 54 1.73 -7.50 3.95
C LEU A 54 2.27 -8.93 3.85
N PHE A 55 1.68 -9.73 2.97
CA PHE A 55 2.01 -11.14 2.79
C PHE A 55 3.14 -11.32 1.76
N VAL A 56 4.29 -11.81 2.20
CA VAL A 56 5.48 -12.09 1.35
C VAL A 56 5.90 -13.56 1.35
N TYR A 57 5.02 -14.45 1.78
CA TYR A 57 5.24 -15.89 1.90
C TYR A 57 5.84 -16.56 0.65
N LYS A 58 5.55 -16.05 -0.56
CA LYS A 58 6.11 -16.55 -1.83
C LYS A 58 7.64 -16.50 -1.84
N PHE A 59 8.22 -15.55 -1.13
CA PHE A 59 9.66 -15.35 -1.03
C PHE A 59 10.26 -15.97 0.22
N ALA A 60 9.44 -16.50 1.15
CA ALA A 60 9.91 -17.04 2.43
C ALA A 60 10.84 -18.25 2.27
N ARG A 61 10.73 -19.01 1.17
CA ARG A 61 11.60 -20.14 0.85
C ARG A 61 12.85 -19.74 0.05
N SER A 62 13.06 -18.45 -0.20
CA SER A 62 14.29 -17.98 -0.85
C SER A 62 15.47 -18.09 0.11
N LYS A 63 16.61 -18.56 -0.38
CA LYS A 63 17.88 -18.58 0.37
C LYS A 63 18.32 -17.19 0.87
N HIS A 64 17.81 -16.11 0.26
CA HIS A 64 18.16 -14.73 0.57
C HIS A 64 17.11 -14.01 1.43
N ASN A 65 16.04 -14.70 1.82
CA ASN A 65 15.02 -14.17 2.70
C ASN A 65 15.03 -15.03 3.96
N ASP A 66 15.31 -14.41 5.11
CA ASP A 66 15.51 -15.08 6.40
C ASP A 66 14.18 -15.63 6.99
N GLY A 67 13.49 -16.47 6.23
CA GLY A 67 12.20 -17.06 6.57
C GLY A 67 11.07 -16.04 6.76
N THR A 68 11.21 -14.80 6.27
CA THR A 68 10.18 -13.78 6.45
C THR A 68 8.98 -14.08 5.56
N GLN A 69 7.83 -14.30 6.18
CA GLN A 69 6.57 -14.60 5.50
C GLN A 69 5.62 -13.40 5.47
N TYR A 70 5.78 -12.48 6.43
CA TYR A 70 4.91 -11.33 6.59
C TYR A 70 5.74 -10.08 6.87
N LEU A 71 5.21 -8.93 6.50
CA LEU A 71 5.81 -7.64 6.78
C LEU A 71 4.77 -6.79 7.52
N LEU A 72 5.03 -6.52 8.80
CA LEU A 72 4.21 -5.60 9.57
C LEU A 72 4.60 -4.17 9.20
N THR A 73 3.65 -3.45 8.65
CA THR A 73 3.79 -2.03 8.32
C THR A 73 3.00 -1.23 9.33
N VAL A 74 3.62 -0.21 9.91
CA VAL A 74 2.98 0.68 10.88
C VAL A 74 3.27 2.11 10.45
N ILE A 75 2.27 2.97 10.39
CA ILE A 75 2.40 4.36 9.97
C ILE A 75 1.76 5.26 11.02
N ASP A 76 2.51 6.26 11.48
CA ASP A 76 1.94 7.35 12.27
C ASP A 76 1.13 8.27 11.38
N CYS A 77 -0.17 8.43 11.69
CA CYS A 77 -1.10 9.14 10.82
C CYS A 77 -0.81 10.64 10.78
N PHE A 78 -0.18 11.22 11.80
CA PHE A 78 0.18 12.63 11.82
C PHE A 78 1.53 12.89 11.13
N SER A 79 2.62 12.30 11.64
CA SER A 79 3.97 12.57 11.12
C SER A 79 4.27 11.91 9.77
N LYS A 80 3.44 10.95 9.36
CA LYS A 80 3.67 10.06 8.20
C LYS A 80 4.94 9.24 8.31
N TYR A 81 5.52 9.13 9.49
CA TYR A 81 6.62 8.21 9.76
C TYR A 81 6.12 6.77 9.67
N ALA A 82 6.87 5.90 9.00
CA ALA A 82 6.52 4.50 8.82
C ALA A 82 7.59 3.56 9.41
N TRP A 83 7.17 2.40 9.88
CA TRP A 83 8.00 1.27 10.24
C TRP A 83 7.61 0.06 9.39
N ALA A 84 8.62 -0.72 9.01
CA ALA A 84 8.44 -1.99 8.32
C ALA A 84 9.23 -3.05 9.07
N ILE A 85 8.55 -4.05 9.62
CA ILE A 85 9.16 -5.09 10.45
C ILE A 85 8.87 -6.46 9.83
N PRO A 86 9.92 -7.22 9.47
CA PRO A 86 9.74 -8.58 8.99
C PRO A 86 9.24 -9.48 10.11
N LEU A 87 8.23 -10.30 9.83
CA LEU A 87 7.68 -11.31 10.73
C LEU A 87 7.74 -12.69 10.09
N LYS A 88 8.04 -13.70 10.92
CA LYS A 88 8.04 -15.11 10.52
C LYS A 88 6.63 -15.69 10.45
N ASP A 89 5.74 -15.23 11.32
CA ASP A 89 4.33 -15.61 11.34
C ASP A 89 3.41 -14.42 11.68
N LYS A 90 2.09 -14.65 11.62
CA LYS A 90 1.05 -13.68 11.96
C LYS A 90 0.54 -13.82 13.40
N SER A 91 1.28 -14.53 14.26
CA SER A 91 0.86 -14.78 15.63
C SER A 91 0.83 -13.48 16.44
N SER A 92 -0.08 -13.41 17.41
CA SER A 92 -0.16 -12.27 18.33
C SER A 92 1.16 -12.03 19.08
N ASN A 93 1.91 -13.11 19.36
CA ASN A 93 3.20 -13.03 20.05
C ASN A 93 4.24 -12.30 19.20
N GLU A 94 4.39 -12.68 17.92
CA GLU A 94 5.33 -12.01 17.01
C GLU A 94 4.96 -10.55 16.78
N VAL A 95 3.67 -10.27 16.55
CA VAL A 95 3.18 -8.89 16.39
C VAL A 95 3.45 -8.06 17.65
N THR A 96 3.21 -8.62 18.84
CA THR A 96 3.49 -7.94 20.11
C THR A 96 4.98 -7.65 20.28
N GLN A 97 5.85 -8.61 19.96
CA GLN A 97 7.29 -8.39 20.00
C GLN A 97 7.75 -7.31 19.02
N ALA A 98 7.16 -7.26 17.83
CA ALA A 98 7.43 -6.22 16.85
C ALA A 98 7.02 -4.83 17.36
N PHE A 99 5.84 -4.68 17.96
CA PHE A 99 5.42 -3.42 18.59
C PHE A 99 6.32 -3.02 19.75
N LYS A 100 6.76 -3.97 20.60
CA LYS A 100 7.76 -3.70 21.66
C LYS A 100 9.05 -3.10 21.09
N LYS A 101 9.54 -3.61 19.94
CA LYS A 101 10.70 -3.06 19.24
C LYS A 101 10.45 -1.63 18.74
N ILE A 102 9.26 -1.34 18.20
CA ILE A 102 8.87 0.00 17.76
C ILE A 102 8.88 0.98 18.94
N PHE A 103 8.24 0.61 20.05
CA PHE A 103 8.14 1.47 21.23
C PHE A 103 9.52 1.77 21.83
N LYS A 104 10.38 0.75 21.97
CA LYS A 104 11.76 0.95 22.45
C LYS A 104 12.56 1.89 21.54
N LYS A 105 12.41 1.78 20.22
CA LYS A 105 13.08 2.67 19.25
C LYS A 105 12.53 4.09 19.27
N LYS A 106 11.24 4.27 19.60
CA LYS A 106 10.62 5.59 19.73
C LYS A 106 11.14 6.35 20.96
N GLU A 107 11.36 5.68 22.08
CA GLU A 107 11.86 6.32 23.30
C GLU A 107 13.25 6.92 23.13
N SER A 108 14.11 6.30 22.30
CA SER A 108 15.43 6.85 21.98
C SER A 108 15.39 8.01 20.99
N LEU A 109 14.27 8.24 20.30
CA LEU A 109 14.08 9.30 19.31
C LEU A 109 13.49 10.59 19.90
N LYS A 110 13.36 10.72 21.23
CA LYS A 110 12.84 11.92 21.93
C LYS A 110 13.57 13.24 21.61
N ARG A 111 14.63 13.24 20.81
CA ARG A 111 15.47 14.41 20.50
C ARG A 111 15.43 14.91 19.05
N PHE A 112 14.51 14.48 18.20
CA PHE A 112 14.56 14.86 16.79
C PHE A 112 13.82 16.15 16.44
N LYS A 113 14.62 17.19 16.12
CA LYS A 113 14.29 18.27 15.18
C LYS A 113 13.62 17.68 13.94
N GLN A 114 12.71 18.44 13.36
CA GLN A 114 11.91 18.11 12.18
C GLN A 114 12.75 17.55 11.02
N ILE A 115 12.92 16.23 10.96
CA ILE A 115 13.48 15.54 9.81
C ILE A 115 12.31 14.97 9.02
N ARG A 116 12.24 15.36 7.76
CA ARG A 116 11.29 14.86 6.76
C ARG A 116 11.63 13.38 6.46
N ILE A 117 11.28 12.49 7.39
CA ILE A 117 11.50 11.03 7.28
C ILE A 117 10.34 10.42 6.48
N TRP A 118 10.24 10.82 5.23
CA TRP A 118 9.53 10.03 4.22
C TRP A 118 10.52 9.19 3.42
N SER A 119 11.82 9.52 3.44
CA SER A 119 12.82 8.81 2.65
C SER A 119 13.28 7.51 3.31
N SER A 120 13.75 7.49 4.56
CA SER A 120 14.48 6.31 5.08
C SER A 120 13.62 5.06 5.25
N SER A 121 12.38 5.18 5.73
CA SER A 121 11.47 4.03 5.88
C SER A 121 10.92 3.53 4.55
N VAL A 122 10.59 4.45 3.64
CA VAL A 122 10.19 4.09 2.26
C VAL A 122 11.37 3.51 1.50
N GLU A 123 12.59 3.99 1.72
CA GLU A 123 13.80 3.46 1.12
C GLU A 123 14.14 2.08 1.70
N GLN A 124 13.94 1.86 3.00
CA GLN A 124 14.03 0.52 3.61
C GLN A 124 13.01 -0.45 2.99
N LEU A 125 11.76 -0.01 2.83
CA LEU A 125 10.72 -0.80 2.14
C LEU A 125 11.08 -1.03 0.67
N LYS A 126 11.51 0.00 -0.05
CA LYS A 126 11.95 -0.10 -1.45
C LYS A 126 13.14 -1.03 -1.59
N ASN A 127 14.11 -0.98 -0.69
CA ASN A 127 15.29 -1.85 -0.72
C ASN A 127 14.90 -3.29 -0.41
N TYR A 128 14.02 -3.51 0.57
CA TYR A 128 13.47 -4.84 0.86
C TYR A 128 12.66 -5.39 -0.33
N LEU A 129 11.80 -4.57 -0.95
CA LEU A 129 11.04 -4.93 -2.14
C LEU A 129 11.95 -5.16 -3.36
N LYS A 130 12.98 -4.34 -3.57
CA LYS A 130 14.00 -4.54 -4.63
C LYS A 130 14.74 -5.85 -4.43
N GLN A 131 15.12 -6.18 -3.19
CA GLN A 131 15.76 -7.44 -2.85
C GLN A 131 14.82 -8.62 -3.16
N ILE A 132 13.55 -8.54 -2.76
CA ILE A 132 12.51 -9.53 -3.06
C ILE A 132 12.30 -9.71 -4.58
N ILE A 133 12.20 -8.62 -5.35
CA ILE A 133 11.98 -8.65 -6.80
C ILE A 133 13.21 -9.22 -7.53
N SER A 134 14.41 -8.85 -7.11
CA SER A 134 15.68 -9.38 -7.64
C SER A 134 15.80 -10.89 -7.41
N ILE A 135 15.36 -11.37 -6.23
CA ILE A 135 15.27 -12.81 -5.93
C ILE A 135 14.26 -13.50 -6.86
N GLY A 136 13.10 -12.88 -7.08
CA GLY A 136 12.04 -13.42 -7.93
C GLY A 136 12.42 -13.54 -9.41
N SER A 137 13.19 -12.57 -9.94
CA SER A 137 13.68 -12.61 -11.33
C SER A 137 14.73 -13.70 -11.54
N GLN A 138 15.63 -13.91 -10.58
CA GLN A 138 16.63 -14.99 -10.59
C GLN A 138 16.01 -16.40 -10.58
N GLN A 139 14.86 -16.57 -9.91
CA GLN A 139 14.13 -17.85 -9.91
C GLN A 139 13.38 -18.12 -11.23
N LYS A 140 13.00 -17.07 -11.96
CA LYS A 140 12.26 -17.18 -13.23
C LYS A 140 13.16 -17.50 -14.42
N MET A 141 14.46 -17.18 -14.34
CA MET A 141 15.47 -17.49 -15.37
C MET A 141 16.11 -18.88 -15.25
N ARG A 142 15.79 -19.65 -14.19
CA ARG A 142 16.35 -21.00 -13.94
C ARG A 142 15.35 -22.13 -14.26
N LYS A 143 14.33 -21.86 -15.06
CA LYS A 143 13.39 -22.85 -15.59
C LYS A 143 13.54 -22.95 -17.10
#